data_AF-A0A257HF30-F1
#
_entry.id   AF-A0A257HF30-F1
#
_cell.length_a   1.000
_cell.length_b   1.000
_cell.length_c   1.000
_cell.angle_alpha   90.00
_cell.angle_beta   90.00
_cell.angle_gamma   90.00
#
_symmetry.space_group_name_H-M   'P 1'
#
loop_
_entity.id
_entity.type
_entity.pdbx_description
1 polymer ?
#
loop_
_entity_poly.entity_id
_entity_poly.type
_entity_poly.pdbx_seq_one_letter_code
_entity_poly.pdbx_strand_id
1 'polypeptide(L)' 'MTRKLSELVEEQAFTWSGVKPPNMPGVRLAEALESSISGFEALRGLLAFEDEPSSFEAALQATKEVC' A
#
# COMPACT_ATOMS: atom_id res chain seq x y z
N MET A 1 -11.19 -18.58 1.66
CA MET A 1 -11.66 -18.02 2.95
C MET A 1 -10.84 -16.76 3.17
N THR A 2 -11.43 -15.58 2.96
CA THR A 2 -10.72 -14.30 3.03
C THR A 2 -10.56 -13.93 4.50
N ARG A 3 -9.30 -13.90 4.99
CA ARG A 3 -8.98 -13.48 6.37
C ARG A 3 -9.38 -12.02 6.56
N LYS A 4 -9.77 -11.62 7.78
CA LYS A 4 -10.10 -10.21 8.07
C LYS A 4 -8.81 -9.37 8.05
N LEU A 5 -8.90 -8.14 7.58
CA LEU A 5 -7.75 -7.24 7.58
C LEU A 5 -7.16 -7.02 8.99
N SER A 6 -8.01 -6.97 10.03
CA SER A 6 -7.56 -6.87 11.41
C SER A 6 -6.61 -8.01 11.79
N GLU A 7 -6.95 -9.27 11.47
CA GLU A 7 -6.12 -10.45 11.77
C GLU A 7 -4.73 -10.37 11.09
N LEU A 8 -4.68 -9.83 9.86
CA LEU A 8 -3.42 -9.64 9.13
C LEU A 8 -2.55 -8.55 9.78
N VAL A 9 -3.18 -7.46 10.22
CA VAL A 9 -2.49 -6.35 10.91
C VAL A 9 -1.95 -6.81 12.27
N GLU A 10 -2.71 -7.62 13.02
CA GLU A 10 -2.23 -8.19 14.28
C GLU A 10 -1.00 -9.08 14.07
N GLU A 11 -1.04 -9.94 13.05
CA GLU A 11 0.07 -10.82 12.71
C GLU A 11 1.31 -10.03 12.29
N GLN A 12 1.17 -8.99 11.48
CA GLN A 12 2.28 -8.12 11.09
C GLN A 12 2.86 -7.33 12.26
N ALA A 13 2.01 -6.75 13.10
CA ALA A 13 2.45 -6.02 14.29
C ALA A 13 3.26 -6.93 15.23
N PHE A 14 2.82 -8.17 15.41
CA PHE A 14 3.55 -9.14 16.22
C PHE A 14 4.86 -9.58 15.54
N THR A 15 4.82 -9.90 14.25
CA THR A 15 5.99 -10.40 13.50
C THR A 15 7.12 -9.39 13.45
N TRP A 16 6.81 -8.11 13.20
CA TRP A 16 7.83 -7.09 12.97
C TRP A 16 8.21 -6.32 14.24
N SER A 17 7.26 -6.14 15.16
CA SER A 17 7.47 -5.29 16.34
C SER A 17 7.39 -6.06 17.65
N GLY A 18 6.99 -7.34 17.65
CA GLY A 18 6.74 -8.13 18.86
C GLY A 18 5.51 -7.64 19.65
N VAL A 19 4.71 -6.74 19.08
CA VAL A 19 3.58 -6.09 19.76
C VAL A 19 2.28 -6.72 19.29
N LYS A 20 1.52 -7.28 20.23
CA LYS A 20 0.10 -7.57 20.00
C LYS A 20 -0.70 -6.27 20.22
N PRO A 21 -1.60 -5.86 19.31
CA PRO A 21 -2.28 -4.59 19.43
C PRO A 21 -2.97 -4.48 20.81
N PRO A 22 -2.59 -3.50 21.64
CA PRO A 22 -2.97 -3.49 23.05
C PRO A 22 -4.39 -2.95 23.28
N ASN A 23 -5.04 -2.43 22.24
CA ASN A 23 -6.29 -1.70 22.39
C ASN A 23 -7.26 -1.94 21.21
N MET A 24 -8.55 -1.90 21.53
CA MET A 24 -9.65 -2.04 20.56
C MET A 24 -9.68 -0.95 19.47
N PRO A 25 -9.29 0.31 19.73
CA PRO A 25 -9.21 1.33 18.68
C PRO A 25 -8.30 0.97 17.50
N GLY A 26 -7.13 0.37 17.75
CA GLY A 26 -6.22 -0.06 16.68
C GLY A 26 -6.85 -1.14 15.79
N VAL A 27 -7.57 -2.09 16.40
CA VAL A 27 -8.31 -3.13 15.67
C VAL A 27 -9.41 -2.52 14.81
N ARG A 28 -10.21 -1.60 15.36
CA ARG A 28 -11.29 -0.92 14.61
C ARG A 28 -10.77 -0.05 13.47
N LEU A 29 -9.60 0.57 13.65
CA LEU A 29 -8.95 1.32 12.57
C LEU A 29 -8.55 0.37 11.42
N ALA A 30 -7.97 -0.79 11.74
CA ALA A 30 -7.65 -1.81 10.74
C ALA A 30 -8.91 -2.27 9.99
N GLU A 31 -10.02 -2.52 10.69
CA GLU A 31 -11.31 -2.86 10.06
C GLU A 31 -11.84 -1.74 9.14
N ALA A 32 -11.74 -0.48 9.57
CA ALA A 32 -12.20 0.66 8.76
C ALA A 32 -11.43 0.80 7.43
N LEU A 33 -10.15 0.42 7.41
CA LEU A 33 -9.30 0.49 6.22
C LEU A 33 -9.61 -0.59 5.18
N GLU A 34 -10.35 -1.65 5.53
CA GLU A 34 -10.65 -2.76 4.63
C GLU A 34 -11.36 -2.30 3.35
N SER A 35 -12.31 -1.37 3.50
CA SER A 35 -13.03 -0.76 2.37
C SER A 35 -12.11 0.08 1.47
N SER A 36 -11.15 0.80 2.05
CA SER A 36 -10.20 1.62 1.31
C SER A 36 -9.22 0.76 0.52
N ILE A 37 -8.68 -0.30 1.15
CA ILE A 37 -7.81 -1.26 0.46
C ILE A 37 -8.55 -1.93 -0.69
N SER A 38 -9.78 -2.40 -0.45
CA SER A 38 -10.62 -3.01 -1.49
C SER A 38 -10.87 -2.05 -2.66
N GLY A 39 -11.10 -0.75 -2.36
CA GLY A 39 -11.23 0.30 -3.37
C GLY A 39 -9.95 0.47 -4.21
N PHE A 40 -8.78 0.51 -3.57
CA PHE A 40 -7.51 0.60 -4.28
C PHE A 40 -7.19 -0.65 -5.10
N GLU A 41 -7.52 -1.85 -4.60
CA GLU A 41 -7.36 -3.11 -5.33
C GLU A 41 -8.24 -3.14 -6.58
N ALA A 42 -9.48 -2.65 -6.50
CA ALA A 42 -10.37 -2.52 -7.65
C ALA A 42 -9.82 -1.54 -8.70
N LEU A 43 -9.18 -0.46 -8.26
CA LEU A 43 -8.54 0.52 -9.15
C LEU A 43 -7.25 0.00 -9.77
N ARG A 44 -6.51 -0.91 -9.11
CA ARG A 44 -5.19 -1.40 -9.55
C ARG A 44 -5.18 -1.94 -10.98
N GLY A 45 -6.27 -2.57 -11.45
CA GLY A 45 -6.40 -3.07 -12.82
C GLY A 45 -6.97 -2.08 -13.84
N LEU A 46 -7.41 -0.91 -13.38
CA LEU A 46 -8.02 0.15 -14.19
C LEU A 46 -7.08 1.33 -14.43
N LEU A 47 -6.03 1.45 -13.61
CA LEU A 47 -4.98 2.43 -13.81
C LEU A 47 -4.11 2.01 -15.00
N ALA A 48 -4.49 2.45 -16.19
CA ALA A 48 -3.59 2.51 -17.33
C ALA A 48 -2.63 3.68 -17.10
N PHE A 49 -1.40 3.37 -16.72
CA PHE A 49 -0.31 4.35 -16.81
C PHE A 49 -0.09 4.63 -18.30
N GLU A 50 0.07 5.89 -18.68
CA GLU A 50 0.30 6.22 -20.09
C GLU A 50 1.55 5.51 -20.61
N ASP A 51 1.51 5.05 -21.87
CA ASP A 51 2.64 4.45 -22.59
C ASP A 51 3.78 5.46 -22.88
N GLU A 52 3.60 6.72 -22.49
CA GLU A 52 4.62 7.75 -22.67
C GLU A 52 5.69 7.62 -21.58
N PRO A 53 6.99 7.56 -21.93
CA PRO A 53 8.03 7.20 -20.98
C PRO A 53 8.26 8.37 -20.03
N SER A 54 7.58 8.36 -18.90
CA SER A 54 8.19 8.80 -17.64
C SER A 54 9.01 7.65 -17.06
N SER A 55 9.81 6.97 -17.89
CA SER A 55 10.85 6.11 -17.34
C SER A 55 11.79 7.00 -16.55
N PHE A 56 12.10 6.57 -15.35
CA PHE A 56 13.03 7.25 -14.47
C PHE A 56 14.32 7.64 -15.21
N GLU A 57 14.75 6.80 -16.15
CA GLU A 57 15.90 7.01 -17.04
C GLU A 57 15.72 8.19 -18.01
N ALA A 58 14.53 8.40 -18.59
CA ALA A 58 14.27 9.54 -19.47
C ALA A 58 14.28 10.86 -18.68
N ALA A 59 13.66 10.88 -17.49
CA ALA A 59 13.70 12.03 -16.59
C ALA A 59 15.12 12.30 -16.06
N LEU A 60 15.89 11.24 -15.77
CA LEU A 60 17.29 11.34 -15.36
C LEU A 60 18.18 11.89 -16.49
N GLN A 61 17.89 11.54 -17.74
CA GLN A 61 18.66 12.05 -18.88
C GLN A 61 18.33 13.51 -19.20
N ALA A 62 17.05 13.91 -19.11
CA ALA A 62 16.61 15.29 -19.33
C ALA A 62 17.18 16.28 -18.29
N THR A 63 17.56 15.79 -17.12
CA THR A 63 18.08 16.60 -16.00
C THR A 63 19.61 16.61 -15.90
N LYS A 64 20.33 15.90 -16.77
CA LYS A 64 21.80 15.99 -16.82
C LYS A 64 22.22 17.30 -17.48
N GLU A 65 23.06 18.07 -16.80
CA GLU A 65 23.69 19.25 -17.37
C GLU A 65 24.66 18.85 -18.49
N VAL A 66 24.60 19.57 -19.61
CA VAL A 66 25.47 19.33 -20.76
C VAL A 66 26.85 19.92 -20.45
N CYS A 67 27.84 19.05 -20.25
CA CYS A 67 29.26 19.43 -20.24
C CYS A 67 29.80 19.55 -21.67
#